data_AF-D4YS47-F1
#
_entry.id   AF-D4YS47-F1
#
_cell.length_a   1.000
_cell.length_b   1.000
_cell.length_c   1.000
_cell.angle_alpha   90.00
_cell.angle_beta   90.00
_cell.angle_gamma   90.00
#
_symmetry.space_group_name_H-M   'P 1'
#
loop_
_entity.id
_entity.type
_entity.pdbx_description
1 polymer ?
#
loop_
_entity_poly.entity_id
_entity_poly.type
_entity_poly.pdbx_seq_one_letter_code
_entity_poly.pdbx_strand_id
1 'polypeptide(L)' 'MLGSAVRRLHETNHSGWWLWLDLIPLGWLFILYFLILPTVEEPVRWGSYLYTE' A
#
# COMPACT_ATOMS: atom_id res chain seq x y z
N MET A 1 -12.59 -2.91 -6.35
CA MET A 1 -12.27 -1.68 -5.58
C MET A 1 -11.39 -1.96 -4.36
N LEU A 2 -11.64 -3.01 -3.56
CA LEU A 2 -10.82 -3.31 -2.37
C LEU A 2 -9.37 -3.75 -2.69
N GLY A 3 -9.18 -4.59 -3.72
CA GLY A 3 -7.84 -5.09 -4.09
C GLY A 3 -6.86 -4.00 -4.55
N SER A 4 -7.35 -2.96 -5.24
CA SER A 4 -6.53 -1.82 -5.66
C SER A 4 -6.06 -0.97 -4.48
N ALA A 5 -6.89 -0.80 -3.45
CA ALA A 5 -6.52 -0.07 -2.25
C ALA A 5 -5.43 -0.81 -1.46
N VAL A 6 -5.57 -2.13 -1.29
CA VAL A 6 -4.52 -2.96 -0.67
C VAL A 6 -3.20 -2.87 -1.44
N ARG A 7 -3.26 -2.86 -2.78
CA ARG A 7 -2.06 -2.69 -3.61
C ARG A 7 -1.37 -1.33 -3.36
N ARG A 8 -2.12 -0.23 -3.28
CA ARG A 8 -1.55 1.10 -3.00
C ARG A 8 -0.83 1.14 -1.64
N LEU A 9 -1.40 0.50 -0.63
CA LEU A 9 -0.72 0.38 0.67
C LEU A 9 0.56 -0.45 0.55
N HIS A 10 0.52 -1.57 -0.17
CA HIS A 10 1.70 -2.39 -0.37
C HIS A 10 2.80 -1.66 -1.19
N GLU A 11 2.42 -0.83 -2.15
CA GLU A 11 3.34 0.02 -2.93
C GLU A 11 4.04 1.08 -2.07
N THR A 12 3.51 1.40 -0.90
CA THR A 12 4.11 2.34 0.06
C THR A 12 4.73 1.61 1.28
N ASN A 13 4.92 0.29 1.19
CA ASN A 13 5.42 -0.57 2.28
C ASN A 13 4.53 -0.64 3.54
N HIS A 14 3.22 -0.40 3.38
CA HIS A 14 2.24 -0.51 4.46
C HIS A 14 1.40 -1.80 4.33
N SER A 15 0.96 -2.33 5.48
CA SER A 15 0.10 -3.53 5.50
C SER A 15 -1.34 -3.19 5.10
N GLY A 16 -2.07 -4.14 4.49
CA GLY A 16 -3.48 -3.93 4.13
C GLY A 16 -4.42 -3.70 5.32
N TRP A 17 -3.96 -3.98 6.55
CA TRP A 17 -4.74 -3.80 7.78
C TRP A 17 -5.12 -2.34 8.07
N TRP A 18 -4.36 -1.39 7.52
CA TRP A 18 -4.68 0.03 7.66
C TRP A 18 -6.01 0.43 7.00
N LEU A 19 -6.54 -0.37 6.07
CA LEU A 19 -7.87 -0.15 5.49
C LEU A 19 -9.01 -0.27 6.52
N TRP A 20 -8.80 -0.99 7.62
CA TRP A 20 -9.81 -1.09 8.69
C TRP A 20 -10.07 0.23 9.40
N LEU A 21 -9.16 1.21 9.29
CA LEU A 21 -9.38 2.55 9.83
C LEU A 21 -10.61 3.22 9.22
N ASP A 22 -11.01 2.85 8.01
CA ASP A 22 -12.19 3.41 7.35
C ASP A 22 -13.51 3.13 8.10
N LEU A 23 -13.51 2.14 9.01
CA LEU A 23 -14.64 1.85 9.91
C LEU A 23 -14.73 2.82 11.11
N ILE A 24 -13.67 3.58 11.38
CA ILE A 24 -13.63 4.56 12.47
C ILE A 24 -14.06 5.92 11.90
N PRO A 25 -14.95 6.68 12.57
CA PRO A 25 -15.26 8.03 12.14
C PRO A 25 -13.96 8.86 12.14
N LEU A 26 -13.56 9.36 10.95
CA LEU A 26 -12.30 10.05 10.61
C LEU A 26 -11.11 9.19 10.16
N GLY A 27 -11.18 7.86 10.13
CA GLY A 27 -10.05 7.05 9.65
C GLY A 27 -9.75 7.19 8.15
N TRP A 28 -10.72 7.68 7.37
CA TRP A 28 -10.53 8.06 5.95
C TRP A 28 -9.41 9.10 5.74
N LEU A 29 -9.08 9.92 6.74
CA LEU A 29 -7.96 10.86 6.66
C LEU A 29 -6.61 10.14 6.52
N PHE A 30 -6.44 8.99 7.18
CA PHE A 30 -5.25 8.16 7.04
C PHE A 30 -5.23 7.46 5.67
N ILE A 31 -6.38 7.03 5.17
CA ILE A 31 -6.52 6.46 3.83
C ILE A 31 -6.10 7.50 2.77
N LEU A 32 -6.54 8.75 2.92
CA LEU A 32 -6.14 9.86 2.04
C LEU A 32 -4.62 10.10 2.06
N TYR A 33 -4.02 10.07 3.25
CA TYR A 33 -2.57 10.17 3.37
C TYR A 33 -1.86 9.08 2.55
N PHE A 34 -2.27 7.82 2.66
CA PHE A 34 -1.70 6.72 1.86
C PHE A 34 -1.94 6.87 0.36
N LEU A 35 -3.05 7.51 -0.03
CA LEU A 35 -3.34 7.77 -1.44
C LEU A 35 -2.36 8.77 -2.06
N ILE A 36 -1.93 9.77 -1.29
CA ILE A 36 -1.03 10.84 -1.76
C ILE A 36 0.43 10.43 -1.72
N LEU A 37 0.80 9.44 -0.89
CA LEU A 37 2.18 8.99 -0.77
C LEU A 37 2.76 8.51 -2.11
N PRO A 38 4.02 8.88 -2.43
CA PRO A 38 4.72 8.29 -3.55
C PRO A 38 4.99 6.80 -3.27
N THR A 39 5.04 6.01 -4.34
CA THR A 39 5.49 4.61 -4.27
C THR A 39 6.92 4.56 -3.74
N VAL A 40 7.21 3.63 -2.84
CA VAL A 40 8.55 3.43 -2.31
C VAL A 40 9.35 2.59 -3.31
N GLU A 41 10.46 3.15 -3.79
CA GLU A 41 11.43 2.42 -4.63
C GLU A 41 12.39 1.64 -3.71
N GLU A 42 11.98 0.45 -3.32
CA GLU A 42 12.80 -0.47 -2.53
C GLU A 42 13.19 -1.71 -3.34
N PRO A 43 14.41 -2.23 -3.13
CA PRO A 43 14.82 -3.47 -3.78
C PRO A 43 13.87 -4.61 -3.40
N VAL A 44 13.55 -5.45 -4.36
CA VAL A 44 12.64 -6.58 -4.17
C VAL A 44 13.16 -7.47 -3.05
N ARG A 45 12.35 -7.64 -2.01
CA ARG A 45 12.71 -8.39 -0.80
C ARG A 45 13.08 -9.86 -1.09
N TRP A 46 12.51 -10.44 -2.14
CA TRP A 46 12.68 -11.85 -2.51
C TRP A 46 13.75 -12.08 -3.60
N GLY A 47 14.61 -11.11 -3.89
CA GLY A 47 15.66 -11.24 -4.90
C GLY A 47 15.24 -10.71 -6.27
N SER A 48 15.66 -11.36 -7.35
CA SER A 48 15.31 -10.92 -8.71
C SER A 48 13.90 -11.41 -9.11
N TYR A 49 13.25 -10.67 -9.99
CA TYR A 49 12.08 -11.20 -10.68
C TYR A 49 12.48 -12.42 -11.52
N LEU A 50 11.57 -13.38 -11.69
CA LEU A 50 11.81 -14.63 -12.41
C LEU A 50 12.31 -14.44 -13.86
N TYR A 51 12.12 -13.23 -14.41
CA TYR A 51 12.62 -12.82 -15.71
C TYR A 51 13.57 -11.63 -15.51
N THR A 52 14.82 -11.95 -15.19
CA THR A 52 15.94 -11.01 -15.31
C THR A 52 16.92 -11.68 -16.26
N GLU A 53 16.59 -11.59 -17.56
CA GLU A 53 17.55 -11.82 -18.65
C GLU A 53 17.92 -10.47 -19.25
#